data_AF-A0A3B9JH02-F1
#
_entry.id   AF-A0A3B9JH02-F1
#
_cell.length_a   1.000
_cell.length_b   1.000
_cell.length_c   1.000
_cell.angle_alpha   90.00
_cell.angle_beta   90.00
_cell.angle_gamma   90.00
#
_symmetry.space_group_name_H-M   'P 1'
#
loop_
_entity.id
_entity.type
_entity.pdbx_description
1 polymer ?
#
loop_
_entity_poly.entity_id
_entity_poly.type
_entity_poly.pdbx_seq_one_letter_code
_entity_poly.pdbx_strand_id
1 'polypeptide(L)'
;LIPLQIVIYVMVPPPDTVQGFFELYHRNPFFGLLSLDFLYLFNNIIIAILYLALFILLYREKFVLVLIALTLGLIGVACYYSSNPAFEMLTLSHQYVQALPEQQYIYLAAGEALMAGYTGTAFNVYYVLSTICLLLFSYAIIKSTKFKKSVGWWGLVSGFFMIIPSSAGMLGMIFSLLSLMPWMVFVVLLMTNFKKFASEGSYLSL
;
A
#
# COMPACT_ATOMS: atom_id res chain seq x y z
N LEU A 1 -8.89 5.37 -3.03
CA LEU A 1 -7.54 5.95 -3.21
C LEU A 1 -6.85 5.37 -4.43
N ILE A 2 -6.73 4.04 -4.57
CA ILE A 2 -6.02 3.41 -5.70
C ILE A 2 -6.51 3.84 -7.09
N PRO A 3 -7.83 3.85 -7.43
CA PRO A 3 -8.27 4.29 -8.76
C PRO A 3 -7.92 5.75 -9.06
N LEU A 4 -7.95 6.62 -8.03
CA LEU A 4 -7.56 8.01 -8.15
C LEU A 4 -6.07 8.15 -8.45
N GLN A 5 -5.21 7.38 -7.77
CA GLN A 5 -3.77 7.34 -8.04
C GLN A 5 -3.46 6.91 -9.48
N ILE A 6 -4.16 5.88 -9.99
CA ILE A 6 -4.01 5.44 -11.38
C ILE A 6 -4.37 6.56 -12.37
N VAL A 7 -5.48 7.27 -12.14
CA VAL A 7 -5.88 8.41 -12.97
C VAL A 7 -4.82 9.51 -12.95
N ILE A 8 -4.24 9.80 -11.78
CA ILE A 8 -3.16 10.78 -11.65
C ILE A 8 -1.95 10.36 -12.47
N TYR A 9 -1.51 9.10 -12.40
CA TYR A 9 -0.38 8.59 -13.18
C TYR A 9 -0.61 8.61 -14.69
N VAL A 10 -1.86 8.45 -15.15
CA VAL A 10 -2.19 8.58 -16.58
C VAL A 10 -2.17 10.04 -17.02
N MET A 11 -2.66 10.96 -16.19
CA MET A 11 -2.76 12.39 -16.53
C MET A 11 -1.42 13.13 -16.38
N VAL A 12 -0.64 12.74 -15.38
CA VAL A 12 0.67 13.30 -15.03
C VAL A 12 1.61 12.13 -14.75
N PRO A 13 2.20 11.53 -15.80
CA PRO A 13 3.14 10.43 -15.65
C PRO A 13 4.32 10.84 -14.76
N PRO A 14 4.73 9.99 -13.80
CA PRO A 14 5.90 10.27 -12.99
C PRO A 14 7.15 10.37 -13.90
N PRO A 15 8.08 11.29 -13.60
CA PRO A 15 9.35 11.38 -14.33
C PRO A 15 10.19 10.10 -14.21
N ASP A 16 10.99 9.79 -15.23
CA ASP A 16 11.88 8.62 -15.22
C ASP A 16 13.27 8.91 -14.59
N THR A 17 13.55 10.17 -14.23
CA THR A 17 14.85 10.60 -13.69
C THR A 17 14.69 11.42 -12.43
N VAL A 18 15.69 11.36 -11.53
CA VAL A 18 15.72 12.17 -10.31
C VAL A 18 15.67 13.67 -10.62
N GLN A 19 16.39 14.11 -11.65
CA GLN A 19 16.33 15.51 -12.09
C GLN A 19 14.91 15.90 -12.51
N GLY A 20 14.24 15.05 -13.29
CA GLY A 20 12.85 15.29 -13.69
C GLY A 20 11.89 15.35 -12.50
N PHE A 21 12.10 14.50 -11.47
CA PHE A 21 11.38 14.63 -10.21
C PHE A 21 11.66 15.97 -9.53
N PHE A 22 12.92 16.39 -9.41
CA PHE A 22 13.26 17.67 -8.80
C PHE A 22 12.64 18.86 -9.52
N GLU A 23 12.63 18.86 -10.85
CA GLU A 23 11.96 19.88 -11.67
C GLU A 23 10.44 19.86 -11.46
N LEU A 24 9.82 18.68 -11.37
CA LEU A 24 8.40 18.53 -11.07
C LEU A 24 8.06 19.08 -9.69
N TYR A 25 8.84 18.72 -8.66
CA TYR A 25 8.68 19.23 -7.29
C TYR A 25 8.83 20.76 -7.23
N HIS A 26 9.79 21.32 -7.96
CA HIS A 26 9.98 22.77 -8.02
C HIS A 26 8.79 23.47 -8.69
N ARG A 27 8.28 22.91 -9.80
CA ARG A 27 7.14 23.46 -10.53
C ARG A 27 5.82 23.31 -9.77
N ASN A 28 5.59 22.15 -9.17
CA ASN A 28 4.39 21.84 -8.41
C ASN A 28 4.68 20.77 -7.35
N PRO A 29 4.92 21.18 -6.09
CA PRO A 29 5.24 20.26 -5.00
C PRO A 29 4.17 19.18 -4.79
N PHE A 30 2.90 19.52 -4.98
CA PHE A 30 1.80 18.58 -4.78
C PHE A 30 1.80 17.47 -5.84
N PHE A 31 2.02 17.80 -7.11
CA PHE A 31 2.18 16.76 -8.14
C PHE A 31 3.45 15.94 -7.94
N GLY A 32 4.55 16.55 -7.48
CA GLY A 32 5.75 15.80 -7.09
C GLY A 32 5.45 14.74 -6.02
N LEU A 33 4.74 15.12 -4.94
CA LEU A 33 4.29 14.19 -3.90
C LEU A 33 3.43 13.06 -4.50
N LEU A 34 2.44 13.41 -5.32
CA LEU A 34 1.55 12.43 -5.94
C LEU A 34 2.29 11.46 -6.86
N SER A 35 3.34 11.91 -7.55
CA SER A 35 4.19 11.07 -8.40
C SER A 35 4.95 10.00 -7.61
N LEU A 36 5.21 10.21 -6.30
CA LEU A 36 5.84 9.25 -5.38
C LEU A 36 4.84 8.63 -4.40
N ASP A 37 3.65 8.25 -4.89
CA ASP A 37 2.65 7.48 -4.13
C ASP A 37 2.17 8.14 -2.82
N PHE A 38 2.17 9.47 -2.73
CA PHE A 38 1.75 10.15 -1.50
C PHE A 38 0.34 9.75 -1.01
N LEU A 39 -0.62 9.53 -1.91
CA LEU A 39 -1.96 9.03 -1.54
C LEU A 39 -1.92 7.62 -0.94
N TYR A 40 -0.91 6.83 -1.28
CA TYR A 40 -0.77 5.47 -0.80
C TYR A 40 -0.31 5.41 0.67
N LEU A 41 0.30 6.48 1.20
CA LEU A 41 0.54 6.61 2.65
C LEU A 41 -0.80 6.59 3.42
N PHE A 42 -1.77 7.41 3.00
CA PHE A 42 -3.11 7.40 3.60
C PHE A 42 -3.84 6.07 3.37
N ASN A 43 -3.65 5.46 2.20
CA ASN A 43 -4.17 4.12 1.93
C ASN A 43 -3.65 3.11 2.97
N ASN A 44 -2.36 3.14 3.30
CA ASN A 44 -1.78 2.24 4.29
C ASN A 44 -2.32 2.47 5.71
N ILE A 45 -2.69 3.70 6.09
CA ILE A 45 -3.40 3.97 7.36
C ILE A 45 -4.76 3.26 7.36
N ILE A 46 -5.52 3.39 6.27
CA ILE A 46 -6.84 2.74 6.14
C ILE A 46 -6.69 1.22 6.18
N ILE A 47 -5.64 0.67 5.56
CA ILE A 47 -5.32 -0.76 5.59
C ILE A 47 -4.99 -1.24 7.00
N ALA A 48 -4.22 -0.48 7.78
CA ALA A 48 -3.94 -0.84 9.17
C ALA A 48 -5.24 -0.92 10.01
N ILE A 49 -6.16 0.03 9.82
CA ILE A 49 -7.48 0.02 10.47
C ILE A 49 -8.30 -1.20 10.00
N LEU A 50 -8.25 -1.52 8.70
CA LEU A 50 -8.91 -2.71 8.14
C LEU A 50 -8.41 -4.00 8.77
N TYR A 51 -7.09 -4.15 8.94
CA TYR A 51 -6.49 -5.32 9.59
C TYR A 51 -6.92 -5.45 11.06
N LEU A 52 -6.97 -4.34 11.80
CA LEU A 52 -7.48 -4.33 13.16
C LEU A 52 -8.95 -4.74 13.24
N ALA A 53 -9.79 -4.24 12.33
CA ALA A 53 -11.20 -4.63 12.26
C ALA A 53 -11.38 -6.13 11.98
N LEU A 54 -10.61 -6.68 11.02
CA LEU A 54 -10.62 -8.11 10.72
C LEU A 54 -10.15 -8.95 11.91
N PHE A 55 -9.09 -8.51 12.60
CA PHE A 55 -8.63 -9.15 13.83
C PHE A 55 -9.76 -9.22 14.87
N ILE A 56 -10.41 -8.09 15.19
CA ILE A 56 -11.50 -8.04 16.17
C ILE A 56 -12.67 -8.94 15.80
N LEU A 57 -13.01 -9.05 14.51
CA LEU A 57 -14.13 -9.90 14.09
C LEU A 57 -13.82 -11.39 14.17
N LEU A 58 -12.55 -11.77 13.97
CA LEU A 58 -12.13 -13.16 13.81
C LEU A 58 -11.35 -13.72 15.02
N TYR A 59 -10.94 -12.90 16.00
CA TYR A 59 -10.04 -13.33 17.08
C TYR A 59 -10.60 -14.50 17.89
N ARG A 60 -11.92 -14.53 18.15
CA ARG A 60 -12.56 -15.61 18.92
C ARG A 60 -12.58 -16.94 18.18
N GLU A 61 -12.55 -16.94 16.85
CA GLU A 61 -12.64 -18.15 16.02
C GLU A 61 -11.28 -18.66 15.57
N LYS A 62 -10.32 -17.75 15.34
CA LYS A 62 -9.04 -18.05 14.66
C LYS A 62 -7.87 -17.28 15.26
N PHE A 63 -7.80 -17.17 16.59
CA PHE A 63 -6.84 -16.33 17.33
C PHE A 63 -5.41 -16.35 16.78
N VAL A 64 -4.74 -17.51 16.77
CA VAL A 64 -3.34 -17.63 16.35
C VAL A 64 -3.13 -17.15 14.91
N LEU A 65 -4.03 -17.56 14.00
CA LEU A 65 -3.95 -17.22 12.59
C LEU A 65 -4.07 -15.70 12.36
N VAL A 66 -5.06 -15.06 12.99
CA VAL A 66 -5.30 -13.63 12.78
C VAL A 66 -4.34 -12.75 13.55
N LEU A 67 -3.79 -13.24 14.67
CA LEU A 67 -2.70 -12.56 15.38
C LEU A 67 -1.44 -12.51 14.51
N ILE A 68 -1.06 -13.64 13.91
CA ILE A 68 0.08 -13.67 12.97
C ILE A 68 -0.20 -12.76 11.78
N ALA A 69 -1.40 -12.85 11.18
CA ALA A 69 -1.79 -12.00 10.06
C ALA A 69 -1.65 -10.50 10.39
N LEU A 70 -2.21 -10.08 11.54
CA LEU A 70 -2.14 -8.69 11.99
C LEU A 70 -0.70 -8.24 12.22
N THR A 71 0.10 -9.03 12.94
CA THR A 71 1.50 -8.69 13.23
C THR A 71 2.31 -8.50 11.95
N LEU A 72 2.22 -9.45 11.01
CA LEU A 72 2.92 -9.33 9.72
C LEU A 72 2.40 -8.14 8.91
N GLY A 73 1.08 -7.93 8.88
CA GLY A 73 0.46 -6.80 8.20
C GLY A 73 0.92 -5.44 8.72
N LEU A 74 1.00 -5.28 10.05
CA LEU A 74 1.44 -4.02 10.67
C LEU A 74 2.94 -3.77 10.46
N ILE A 75 3.77 -4.81 10.54
CA ILE A 75 5.20 -4.70 10.21
C ILE A 75 5.35 -4.29 8.73
N GLY A 76 4.62 -4.95 7.84
CA GLY A 76 4.61 -4.60 6.41
C GLY A 76 4.25 -3.14 6.20
N VAL A 77 3.09 -2.71 6.72
CA VAL A 77 2.63 -1.31 6.63
C VAL A 77 3.68 -0.34 7.17
N ALA A 78 4.32 -0.63 8.30
CA ALA A 78 5.40 0.20 8.84
C ALA A 78 6.60 0.30 7.88
N CYS A 79 7.01 -0.80 7.25
CA CYS A 79 8.10 -0.80 6.27
C CYS A 79 7.80 0.07 5.04
N TYR A 80 6.52 0.21 4.63
CA TYR A 80 6.16 1.06 3.50
C TYR A 80 6.49 2.54 3.75
N TYR A 81 6.26 3.03 4.97
CA TYR A 81 6.57 4.42 5.31
C TYR A 81 8.06 4.71 5.21
N SER A 82 8.91 3.76 5.60
CA SER A 82 10.37 3.91 5.45
C SER A 82 10.87 3.78 4.02
N SER A 83 10.08 3.20 3.11
CA SER A 83 10.47 3.08 1.70
C SER A 83 10.03 4.27 0.86
N ASN A 84 8.98 5.01 1.24
CA ASN A 84 8.44 6.08 0.42
C ASN A 84 9.25 7.39 0.58
N PRO A 85 9.93 7.90 -0.46
CA PRO A 85 10.81 9.06 -0.33
C PRO A 85 10.13 10.41 -0.68
N ALA A 86 8.80 10.49 -0.62
CA ALA A 86 8.06 11.64 -1.17
C ALA A 86 8.45 12.99 -0.54
N PHE A 87 8.75 13.03 0.77
CA PHE A 87 9.14 14.28 1.44
C PHE A 87 10.64 14.54 1.37
N GLU A 88 11.45 13.48 1.39
CA GLU A 88 12.90 13.54 1.20
C GLU A 88 13.23 14.09 -0.19
N MET A 89 12.54 13.63 -1.25
CA MET A 89 12.69 14.13 -2.61
C MET A 89 12.27 15.60 -2.76
N LEU A 90 11.22 16.04 -2.05
CA LEU A 90 10.86 17.46 -1.97
C LEU A 90 11.99 18.29 -1.35
N THR A 91 12.55 17.80 -0.24
CA THR A 91 13.66 18.48 0.46
C THR A 91 14.89 18.58 -0.43
N LEU A 92 15.28 17.48 -1.09
CA LEU A 92 16.42 17.48 -2.01
C LEU A 92 16.18 18.34 -3.25
N SER A 93 14.96 18.38 -3.79
CA SER A 93 14.59 19.28 -4.90
C SER A 93 14.84 20.74 -4.53
N HIS A 94 14.40 21.17 -3.34
CA HIS A 94 14.65 22.54 -2.88
C HIS A 94 16.15 22.85 -2.75
N GLN A 95 16.94 21.91 -2.21
CA GLN A 95 18.38 22.08 -2.08
C GLN A 95 19.10 22.10 -3.45
N TYR A 96 18.68 21.24 -4.38
CA TYR A 96 19.20 21.18 -5.74
C TYR A 96 19.03 22.52 -6.49
N VAL A 97 17.86 23.15 -6.36
CA VAL A 97 17.58 24.44 -7.03
C VAL A 97 18.40 25.60 -6.46
N GLN A 98 18.74 25.55 -5.16
CA GLN A 98 19.54 26.59 -4.50
C GLN A 98 21.04 26.37 -4.63
N ALA A 99 21.47 25.18 -5.03
CA ALA A 99 22.87 24.81 -5.13
C ALA A 99 23.58 25.51 -6.29
N LEU A 100 24.90 25.73 -6.12
CA LEU A 100 25.75 26.10 -7.23
C LEU A 100 25.80 24.95 -8.26
N PRO A 101 25.97 25.23 -9.57
CA PRO A 101 25.99 24.20 -10.61
C PRO A 101 26.97 23.05 -10.33
N GLU A 102 28.13 23.37 -9.77
CA GLU A 102 29.17 22.42 -9.37
C GLU A 102 28.80 21.53 -8.17
N GLN A 103 27.75 21.86 -7.41
CA GLN A 103 27.28 21.11 -6.22
C GLN A 103 26.01 20.30 -6.50
N GLN A 104 25.31 20.58 -7.60
CA GLN A 104 24.04 19.93 -7.95
C GLN A 104 24.13 18.40 -8.02
N TYR A 105 25.27 17.86 -8.43
CA TYR A 105 25.50 16.41 -8.53
C TYR A 105 25.33 15.68 -7.18
N ILE A 106 25.58 16.36 -6.05
CA ILE A 106 25.45 15.79 -4.71
C ILE A 106 23.98 15.44 -4.43
N TYR A 107 23.07 16.36 -4.78
CA TYR A 107 21.64 16.18 -4.56
C TYR A 107 21.04 15.19 -5.55
N LEU A 108 21.53 15.16 -6.80
CA LEU A 108 21.13 14.14 -7.77
C LEU A 108 21.54 12.75 -7.27
N ALA A 109 22.78 12.56 -6.81
CA ALA A 109 23.24 11.29 -6.25
C ALA A 109 22.43 10.87 -5.00
N ALA A 110 22.07 11.82 -4.13
CA ALA A 110 21.21 11.54 -2.98
C ALA A 110 19.80 11.11 -3.42
N GLY A 111 19.23 11.75 -4.46
CA GLY A 111 17.94 11.36 -5.01
C GLY A 111 17.96 9.96 -5.65
N GLU A 112 19.06 9.60 -6.32
CA GLU A 112 19.23 8.24 -6.88
C GLU A 112 19.26 7.18 -5.77
N ALA A 113 19.91 7.49 -4.64
CA ALA A 113 19.90 6.61 -3.47
C ALA A 113 18.48 6.42 -2.88
N LEU A 114 17.68 7.50 -2.83
CA LEU A 114 16.28 7.42 -2.41
C LEU A 114 15.43 6.60 -3.38
N MET A 115 15.59 6.79 -4.69
CA MET A 115 14.86 6.02 -5.71
C MET A 115 15.22 4.53 -5.69
N ALA A 116 16.49 4.19 -5.45
CA ALA A 116 16.89 2.81 -5.23
C ALA A 116 16.25 2.21 -3.97
N GLY A 117 16.11 3.01 -2.91
CA GLY A 117 15.41 2.65 -1.67
C GLY A 117 13.90 2.46 -1.85
N TYR A 118 13.27 3.25 -2.74
CA TYR A 118 11.83 3.25 -2.99
C TYR A 118 11.29 1.90 -3.46
N THR A 119 12.06 1.18 -4.27
CA THR A 119 11.77 -0.21 -4.68
C THR A 119 12.68 -1.24 -4.00
N GLY A 120 13.40 -0.82 -2.96
CA GLY A 120 14.41 -1.60 -2.26
C GLY A 120 13.85 -2.55 -1.19
N THR A 121 14.69 -2.90 -0.21
CA THR A 121 14.38 -3.91 0.81
C THR A 121 13.10 -3.62 1.58
N ALA A 122 12.91 -2.39 2.07
CA ALA A 122 11.74 -2.03 2.86
C ALA A 122 10.43 -2.17 2.06
N PHE A 123 10.43 -1.78 0.78
CA PHE A 123 9.29 -1.97 -0.12
C PHE A 123 9.00 -3.45 -0.37
N ASN A 124 10.02 -4.26 -0.64
CA ASN A 124 9.84 -5.69 -0.88
C ASN A 124 9.34 -6.42 0.38
N VAL A 125 9.83 -6.05 1.57
CA VAL A 125 9.32 -6.57 2.85
C VAL A 125 7.85 -6.15 3.05
N TYR A 126 7.52 -4.88 2.83
CA TYR A 126 6.12 -4.42 2.83
C TYR A 126 5.24 -5.29 1.94
N TYR A 127 5.66 -5.50 0.70
CA TYR A 127 4.89 -6.24 -0.30
C TYR A 127 4.66 -7.69 0.13
N VAL A 128 5.73 -8.41 0.49
CA VAL A 128 5.66 -9.83 0.88
C VAL A 128 4.83 -10.01 2.17
N LEU A 129 5.09 -9.20 3.20
CA LEU A 129 4.36 -9.33 4.46
C LEU A 129 2.89 -8.96 4.32
N SER A 130 2.57 -7.95 3.50
CA SER A 130 1.18 -7.57 3.20
C SER A 130 0.45 -8.67 2.41
N THR A 131 1.14 -9.34 1.47
CA THR A 131 0.60 -10.49 0.76
C THR A 131 0.30 -11.65 1.70
N ILE A 132 1.24 -12.01 2.59
CA ILE A 132 1.01 -13.06 3.58
C ILE A 132 -0.14 -12.69 4.51
N CYS A 133 -0.17 -11.45 5.02
CA CYS A 133 -1.26 -10.93 5.83
C CYS A 133 -2.62 -11.11 5.14
N LEU A 134 -2.73 -10.70 3.87
CA LEU A 134 -3.95 -10.86 3.08
C LEU A 134 -4.35 -12.32 2.92
N LEU A 135 -3.41 -13.21 2.60
CA LEU A 135 -3.69 -14.65 2.46
C LEU A 135 -4.20 -15.26 3.76
N LEU A 136 -3.58 -14.93 4.90
CA LEU A 136 -3.97 -15.44 6.21
C LEU A 136 -5.35 -14.92 6.64
N PHE A 137 -5.64 -13.63 6.48
CA PHE A 137 -6.98 -13.08 6.76
C PHE A 137 -8.04 -13.68 5.83
N SER A 138 -7.73 -13.82 4.55
CA SER A 138 -8.64 -14.43 3.57
C SER A 138 -8.97 -15.88 3.93
N TYR A 139 -7.97 -16.66 4.34
CA TYR A 139 -8.16 -18.01 4.82
C TYR A 139 -8.97 -18.05 6.13
N ALA A 140 -8.71 -17.13 7.07
CA ALA A 140 -9.49 -17.01 8.29
C ALA A 140 -10.98 -16.73 8.01
N ILE A 141 -11.27 -15.85 7.05
CA ILE A 141 -12.64 -15.53 6.59
C ILE A 141 -13.32 -16.78 5.99
N ILE A 142 -12.62 -17.56 5.15
CA ILE A 142 -13.18 -18.80 4.57
C ILE A 142 -13.56 -19.83 5.65
N LYS A 143 -12.80 -19.85 6.75
CA LYS A 143 -13.00 -20.77 7.88
C LYS A 143 -13.89 -20.20 8.98
N SER A 144 -14.41 -18.98 8.81
CA SER A 144 -15.28 -18.32 9.77
C SER A 144 -16.76 -18.65 9.52
N THR A 145 -17.55 -18.70 10.58
CA THR A 145 -19.01 -18.83 10.49
C THR A 145 -19.71 -17.47 10.34
N LYS A 146 -19.03 -16.37 10.67
CA LYS A 146 -19.57 -14.99 10.58
C LYS A 146 -19.62 -14.47 9.14
N PHE A 147 -18.71 -14.93 8.29
CA PHE A 147 -18.56 -14.42 6.93
C PHE A 147 -19.00 -15.44 5.88
N LYS A 148 -19.48 -14.93 4.75
CA LYS A 148 -19.63 -15.76 3.55
C LYS A 148 -18.24 -16.14 3.02
N LYS A 149 -18.04 -17.42 2.70
CA LYS A 149 -16.76 -17.94 2.16
C LYS A 149 -16.30 -17.21 0.89
N SER A 150 -17.24 -16.73 0.07
CA SER A 150 -16.93 -15.96 -1.14
C SER A 150 -16.09 -14.72 -0.86
N VAL A 151 -16.28 -14.07 0.30
CA VAL A 151 -15.49 -12.90 0.70
C VAL A 151 -14.02 -13.29 0.78
N GLY A 152 -13.68 -14.36 1.51
CA GLY A 152 -12.28 -14.77 1.64
C GLY A 152 -11.69 -15.32 0.34
N TRP A 153 -12.49 -15.92 -0.56
CA TRP A 153 -11.98 -16.32 -1.88
C TRP A 153 -11.51 -15.14 -2.73
N TRP A 154 -12.23 -14.02 -2.73
CA TRP A 154 -11.78 -12.81 -3.43
C TRP A 154 -10.46 -12.28 -2.87
N GLY A 155 -10.30 -12.30 -1.55
CA GLY A 155 -9.05 -11.95 -0.90
C GLY A 155 -7.89 -12.90 -1.25
N LEU A 156 -8.14 -14.22 -1.34
CA LEU A 156 -7.13 -15.19 -1.76
C LEU A 156 -6.69 -15.00 -3.20
N VAL A 157 -7.63 -14.77 -4.13
CA VAL A 157 -7.30 -14.51 -5.55
C VAL A 157 -6.45 -13.25 -5.67
N SER A 158 -6.79 -12.19 -4.92
CA SER A 158 -5.96 -10.99 -4.83
C SER A 158 -4.56 -11.31 -4.30
N GLY A 159 -4.45 -12.02 -3.17
CA GLY A 159 -3.16 -12.37 -2.58
C GLY A 159 -2.30 -13.24 -3.50
N PHE A 160 -2.90 -14.13 -4.29
CA PHE A 160 -2.19 -14.92 -5.29
C PHE A 160 -1.51 -14.04 -6.35
N PHE A 161 -2.24 -13.07 -6.91
CA PHE A 161 -1.66 -12.12 -7.86
C PHE A 161 -0.62 -11.19 -7.20
N MET A 162 -0.70 -10.97 -5.88
CA MET A 162 0.32 -10.23 -5.12
C MET A 162 1.54 -11.07 -4.70
N ILE A 163 1.73 -12.30 -5.20
CA ILE A 163 2.96 -13.08 -4.88
C ILE A 163 4.19 -12.45 -5.52
N ILE A 164 4.04 -11.86 -6.71
CA ILE A 164 5.14 -11.23 -7.45
C ILE A 164 5.11 -9.72 -7.19
N PRO A 165 6.16 -9.13 -6.58
CA PRO A 165 6.28 -7.69 -6.37
C PRO A 165 6.22 -6.89 -7.66
N SER A 166 5.62 -5.70 -7.62
CA SER A 166 5.62 -4.77 -8.76
C SER A 166 7.03 -4.33 -9.18
N SER A 167 8.00 -4.41 -8.26
CA SER A 167 9.42 -4.17 -8.51
C SER A 167 10.10 -5.26 -9.35
N ALA A 168 9.47 -6.42 -9.55
CA ALA A 168 10.00 -7.53 -10.34
C ALA A 168 9.76 -7.36 -11.86
N GLY A 169 9.96 -6.14 -12.36
CA GLY A 169 9.79 -5.78 -13.78
C GLY A 169 8.36 -5.92 -14.30
N MET A 170 8.23 -6.11 -15.62
CA MET A 170 6.94 -6.11 -16.31
C MET A 170 5.96 -7.18 -15.79
N LEU A 171 6.46 -8.39 -15.49
CA LEU A 171 5.62 -9.45 -14.94
C LEU A 171 5.05 -9.08 -13.58
N GLY A 172 5.88 -8.53 -12.70
CA GLY A 172 5.46 -8.04 -11.40
C GLY A 172 4.41 -6.95 -11.49
N MET A 173 4.58 -5.99 -12.42
CA MET A 173 3.62 -4.94 -12.67
C MET A 173 2.27 -5.48 -13.17
N ILE A 174 2.26 -6.45 -14.10
CA ILE A 174 1.02 -7.06 -14.58
C ILE A 174 0.31 -7.79 -13.43
N PHE A 175 1.05 -8.57 -12.64
CA PHE A 175 0.51 -9.29 -11.50
C PHE A 175 -0.08 -8.34 -10.45
N SER A 176 0.64 -7.26 -10.10
CA SER A 176 0.14 -6.28 -9.14
C SER A 176 -1.13 -5.59 -9.63
N LEU A 177 -1.21 -5.20 -10.91
CA LEU A 177 -2.41 -4.59 -11.50
C LEU A 177 -3.59 -5.58 -11.54
N LEU A 178 -3.35 -6.84 -11.90
CA LEU A 178 -4.38 -7.89 -11.89
C LEU A 178 -4.93 -8.13 -10.49
N SER A 179 -4.10 -7.99 -9.44
CA SER A 179 -4.53 -8.14 -8.05
C SER A 179 -5.56 -7.10 -7.62
N LEU A 180 -5.58 -5.91 -8.25
CA LEU A 180 -6.48 -4.83 -7.85
C LEU A 180 -7.96 -5.15 -8.11
N MET A 181 -8.27 -5.92 -9.16
CA MET A 181 -9.65 -6.30 -9.46
C MET A 181 -10.30 -7.15 -8.34
N PRO A 182 -9.73 -8.31 -7.95
CA PRO A 182 -10.27 -9.10 -6.84
C PRO A 182 -10.15 -8.36 -5.50
N TRP A 183 -9.12 -7.53 -5.29
CA TRP A 183 -8.98 -6.68 -4.12
C TRP A 183 -10.17 -5.72 -3.94
N MET A 184 -10.58 -5.03 -5.01
CA MET A 184 -11.69 -4.08 -4.95
C MET A 184 -13.00 -4.78 -4.58
N VAL A 185 -13.26 -5.96 -5.15
CA VAL A 185 -14.43 -6.77 -4.79
C VAL A 185 -14.36 -7.20 -3.31
N PHE A 186 -13.20 -7.64 -2.85
CA PHE A 186 -12.97 -8.02 -1.46
C PHE A 186 -13.29 -6.89 -0.48
N VAL A 187 -12.78 -5.68 -0.73
CA VAL A 187 -13.00 -4.51 0.14
C VAL A 187 -14.48 -4.08 0.14
N VAL A 188 -15.16 -4.09 -1.01
CA VAL A 188 -16.60 -3.77 -1.09
C VAL A 188 -17.44 -4.76 -0.28
N LEU A 189 -17.12 -6.06 -0.37
CA LEU A 189 -17.78 -7.08 0.42
C LEU A 189 -17.50 -6.91 1.92
N LEU A 190 -16.27 -6.61 2.32
CA LEU A 190 -15.92 -6.34 3.72
C LEU A 190 -16.67 -5.13 4.26
N MET A 191 -16.73 -4.03 3.51
CA MET A 191 -17.47 -2.83 3.90
C MET A 191 -18.95 -3.14 4.19
N THR A 192 -19.57 -3.98 3.36
CA THR A 192 -20.95 -4.43 3.55
C THR A 192 -21.11 -5.25 4.83
N ASN A 193 -20.17 -6.17 5.11
CA ASN A 193 -20.18 -6.96 6.34
C ASN A 193 -19.94 -6.10 7.59
N PHE A 194 -19.04 -5.11 7.51
CA PHE A 194 -18.75 -4.22 8.64
C PHE A 194 -19.97 -3.38 9.01
N LYS A 195 -20.70 -2.83 8.03
CA LYS A 195 -21.97 -2.13 8.28
C LYS A 195 -22.98 -3.03 8.98
N LYS A 196 -23.10 -4.28 8.53
CA LYS A 196 -23.98 -5.28 9.14
C LYS A 196 -23.59 -5.53 10.61
N PHE A 197 -22.33 -5.85 10.89
CA PHE A 197 -21.87 -6.13 12.26
C PHE A 197 -21.96 -4.91 13.19
N ALA A 198 -21.73 -3.70 12.66
CA ALA A 198 -21.91 -2.48 13.45
C ALA A 198 -23.37 -2.28 13.86
N SER A 199 -24.32 -2.57 12.95
CA SER A 199 -25.75 -2.50 13.28
C SER A 199 -26.15 -3.55 14.32
N GLU A 200 -25.72 -4.80 14.16
CA GLU A 200 -26.02 -5.92 15.07
C GLU A 200 -25.40 -5.72 16.46
N GLY A 201 -24.18 -5.16 16.52
CA GLY A 201 -23.50 -4.86 17.78
C GLY A 201 -24.18 -3.76 18.60
N SER A 202 -24.87 -2.82 17.96
CA SER A 202 -25.61 -1.76 18.68
C SER A 202 -26.86 -2.26 19.41
N TYR A 203 -27.42 -3.41 19.00
CA TYR A 203 -28.59 -4.02 19.64
C TYR A 203 -28.26 -4.90 20.86
N LEU A 204 -26.97 -5.23 21.08
CA LEU A 204 -26.52 -6.01 22.25
C LEU A 204 -26.02 -5.11 23.40
N SER A 205 -26.07 -3.79 23.23
CA SER A 205 -25.64 -2.78 24.21
C SER A 205 -26.79 -1.96 24.82
N LEU A 206 -28.04 -2.40 24.63
CA LEU A 206 -29.26 -1.88 25.28
C LEU A 206 -29.96 -3.01 26.03
#